data_AF-A0AAI7ZDE9-F1
#
_entry.id   AF-A0AAI7ZDE9-F1
#
_cell.length_a   1.000
_cell.length_b   1.000
_cell.length_c   1.000
_cell.angle_alpha   90.00
_cell.angle_beta   90.00
_cell.angle_gamma   90.00
#
_symmetry.space_group_name_H-M   'P 1'
#
loop_
_entity.id
_entity.type
_entity.pdbx_description
1 polymer ?
#
loop_
_entity_poly.entity_id
_entity_poly.type
_entity_poly.pdbx_seq_one_letter_code
_entity_poly.pdbx_strand_id
1 'polypeptide(L)'
;MPTIMTHAAVPLALWCASECGRISPRLLAAGVVAAMLPDADVLAFALRIPYADAFGHRGASHSLLFASVIALLGIAAHRSLRADAVQASVFLFACAASHPLLDAMTSGGLGVALGWPWSQTRWFAPWRPIRVSPFATGFFNARGLSTLLSELRWVWLPLTVAVLGWKCIQRAAPQDRMS
;
A
#
# COMPACT_ATOMS: atom_id res chain seq x y z
N MET A 1 4.81 -9.07 -5.81
CA MET A 1 4.72 -7.72 -5.27
C MET A 1 5.77 -6.83 -5.93
N PRO A 2 5.59 -5.50 -5.94
CA PRO A 2 6.72 -4.57 -5.78
C PRO A 2 7.57 -4.97 -4.57
N THR A 3 8.67 -4.29 -4.31
CA THR A 3 9.38 -4.45 -3.04
C THR A 3 8.46 -4.06 -1.89
N ILE A 4 8.59 -4.77 -0.76
CA ILE A 4 7.84 -4.45 0.46
C ILE A 4 8.00 -2.97 0.84
N MET A 5 9.18 -2.39 0.59
CA MET A 5 9.49 -0.98 0.86
C MET A 5 8.67 -0.01 -0.01
N THR A 6 8.40 -0.36 -1.27
CA THR A 6 7.64 0.50 -2.20
C THR A 6 6.18 0.66 -1.77
N HIS A 7 5.62 -0.26 -0.99
CA HIS A 7 4.27 -0.07 -0.42
C HIS A 7 4.20 1.10 0.56
N ALA A 8 5.33 1.52 1.16
CA ALA A 8 5.38 2.73 1.98
C ALA A 8 5.18 4.02 1.16
N ALA A 9 5.33 3.97 -0.17
CA ALA A 9 5.21 5.15 -1.03
C ALA A 9 3.82 5.79 -0.94
N VAL A 10 2.75 5.00 -0.86
CA VAL A 10 1.37 5.49 -0.79
C VAL A 10 1.08 6.24 0.52
N PRO A 11 1.31 5.67 1.73
CA PRO A 11 1.13 6.41 2.98
C PRO A 11 2.00 7.67 3.06
N LEU A 12 3.25 7.61 2.56
CA LEU A 12 4.13 8.79 2.50
C LEU A 12 3.57 9.87 1.56
N ALA A 13 3.09 9.50 0.38
CA ALA A 13 2.49 10.43 -0.56
C ALA A 13 1.24 11.09 0.01
N LEU A 14 0.34 10.32 0.64
CA LEU A 14 -0.85 10.86 1.30
C LEU A 14 -0.49 11.82 2.44
N TRP A 15 0.51 11.47 3.26
CA TRP A 15 1.01 12.34 4.32
C TRP A 15 1.58 13.65 3.77
N CYS A 16 2.45 13.57 2.76
CA CYS A 16 3.02 14.75 2.11
C CYS A 16 1.95 15.61 1.41
N ALA A 17 0.90 15.01 0.85
CA ALA A 17 -0.21 15.74 0.25
C ALA A 17 -1.11 16.44 1.29
N SER A 18 -1.19 15.90 2.51
CA SER A 18 -2.03 16.44 3.58
C SER A 18 -1.54 17.79 4.12
N GLU A 19 -2.44 18.52 4.77
CA GLU A 19 -2.09 19.75 5.50
C GLU A 19 -1.15 19.43 6.67
N CYS A 20 -0.31 20.40 7.04
CA CYS A 20 0.64 20.21 8.13
C CYS A 20 -0.10 19.85 9.42
N GLY A 21 0.31 18.76 10.08
CA GLY A 21 -0.30 18.29 11.33
C GLY A 21 -1.61 17.50 11.16
N ARG A 22 -2.19 17.42 9.96
CA ARG A 22 -3.46 16.72 9.75
C ARG A 22 -3.33 15.21 9.91
N ILE A 23 -2.27 14.62 9.37
CA ILE A 23 -1.92 13.22 9.62
C ILE A 23 -0.75 13.20 10.60
N SER A 24 -0.97 12.64 11.78
CA SER A 24 0.06 12.55 12.81
C SER A 24 1.19 11.60 12.39
N PRO A 25 2.43 11.75 12.90
CA PRO A 25 3.50 10.80 12.65
C PRO A 25 3.18 9.37 13.10
N ARG A 26 2.34 9.20 14.14
CA ARG A 26 1.91 7.88 14.61
C ARG A 26 0.93 7.23 13.65
N LEU A 27 -0.02 8.02 13.13
CA LEU A 27 -0.95 7.54 12.12
C LEU A 27 -0.20 7.18 10.83
N LEU A 28 0.78 8.00 10.41
CA LEU A 28 1.65 7.69 9.28
C LEU A 28 2.40 6.37 9.48
N ALA A 29 3.05 6.19 10.63
CA ALA A 29 3.78 4.95 10.93
C ALA A 29 2.85 3.73 10.87
N ALA A 30 1.66 3.84 11.45
CA ALA A 30 0.64 2.79 11.35
C ALA A 30 0.20 2.54 9.89
N GLY A 31 0.08 3.58 9.07
CA GLY A 31 -0.23 3.47 7.64
C GLY A 31 0.86 2.77 6.84
N VAL A 32 2.14 3.08 7.10
CA VAL A 32 3.29 2.38 6.51
C VAL A 32 3.25 0.90 6.87
N VAL A 33 3.06 0.57 8.15
CA VAL A 33 2.93 -0.82 8.61
C VAL A 33 1.73 -1.50 7.93
N ALA A 34 0.56 -0.85 7.91
CA ALA A 34 -0.65 -1.38 7.29
C ALA A 34 -0.47 -1.65 5.78
N ALA A 35 0.27 -0.80 5.07
CA ALA A 35 0.57 -0.98 3.65
C ALA A 35 1.57 -2.12 3.39
N MET A 36 2.42 -2.48 4.35
CA MET A 36 3.40 -3.57 4.22
C MET A 36 2.90 -4.90 4.78
N LEU A 37 1.93 -4.86 5.69
CA LEU A 37 1.45 -6.02 6.46
C LEU A 37 0.92 -7.18 5.60
N PRO A 38 0.25 -6.98 4.45
CA PRO A 38 -0.23 -8.09 3.63
C PRO A 38 0.87 -9.09 3.24
N ASP A 39 2.10 -8.61 2.97
CA ASP A 39 3.25 -9.46 2.61
C ASP A 39 3.81 -10.27 3.78
N ALA A 40 3.33 -10.08 5.02
CA ALA A 40 3.67 -10.96 6.12
C ALA A 40 3.18 -12.41 5.86
N ASP A 41 2.30 -12.61 4.88
CA ASP A 41 1.86 -13.91 4.38
C ASP A 41 3.00 -14.80 3.82
N VAL A 42 4.17 -14.25 3.48
CA VAL A 42 5.33 -15.05 3.09
C VAL A 42 5.83 -15.96 4.22
N LEU A 43 5.49 -15.65 5.48
CA LEU A 43 5.75 -16.52 6.63
C LEU A 43 4.95 -17.84 6.54
N ALA A 44 3.82 -17.85 5.82
CA ALA A 44 3.02 -19.06 5.58
C ALA A 44 3.84 -20.15 4.83
N PHE A 45 4.85 -19.75 4.05
CA PHE A 45 5.76 -20.70 3.41
C PHE A 45 6.59 -21.51 4.42
N ALA A 46 6.94 -20.94 5.57
CA ALA A 46 7.60 -21.67 6.65
C ALA A 46 6.70 -22.78 7.24
N LEU A 47 5.38 -22.59 7.15
CA LEU A 47 4.35 -23.58 7.52
C LEU A 47 3.98 -24.52 6.37
N ARG A 48 4.71 -24.48 5.24
CA ARG A 48 4.48 -25.28 4.03
C ARG A 48 3.13 -25.01 3.33
N ILE A 49 2.54 -23.83 3.55
CA ILE A 49 1.33 -23.42 2.82
C ILE A 49 1.71 -23.08 1.38
N PRO A 50 1.07 -23.67 0.35
CA PRO A 50 1.39 -23.39 -1.04
C PRO A 50 1.11 -21.93 -1.44
N TYR A 51 1.89 -21.37 -2.38
CA TYR A 51 1.68 -20.01 -2.88
C TYR A 51 0.26 -19.79 -3.43
N ALA A 52 -0.30 -20.76 -4.15
CA ALA A 52 -1.63 -20.65 -4.72
C ALA A 52 -2.78 -20.78 -3.69
N ASP A 53 -2.50 -21.21 -2.46
CA ASP A 53 -3.50 -21.41 -1.42
C ASP A 53 -4.19 -20.10 -1.01
N ALA A 54 -5.39 -20.19 -0.44
CA ALA A 54 -6.12 -19.05 0.09
C ALA A 54 -5.34 -18.30 1.17
N PHE A 55 -4.54 -19.00 1.99
CA PHE A 55 -3.63 -18.39 2.97
C PHE A 55 -2.18 -18.29 2.47
N GLY A 56 -1.94 -18.66 1.21
CA GLY A 56 -0.66 -18.42 0.53
C GLY A 56 -0.50 -16.97 0.11
N HIS A 57 0.67 -16.64 -0.43
CA HIS A 57 0.97 -15.26 -0.83
C HIS A 57 -0.04 -14.71 -1.86
N ARG A 58 -0.42 -13.43 -1.73
CA ARG A 58 -1.47 -12.77 -2.53
C ARG A 58 -2.89 -13.33 -2.33
N GLY A 59 -3.10 -14.09 -1.25
CA GLY A 59 -4.38 -14.69 -0.85
C GLY A 59 -5.18 -13.78 0.07
N ALA A 60 -5.61 -14.30 1.22
CA ALA A 60 -6.50 -13.64 2.18
C ALA A 60 -5.99 -12.27 2.68
N SER A 61 -4.68 -12.15 2.91
CA SER A 61 -3.97 -10.89 3.26
C SER A 61 -4.15 -9.77 2.24
N HIS A 62 -4.36 -10.11 0.97
CA HIS A 62 -4.49 -9.18 -0.16
C HIS A 62 -5.95 -8.89 -0.52
N SER A 63 -6.88 -9.20 0.40
CA SER A 63 -8.31 -8.97 0.22
C SER A 63 -8.77 -7.60 0.74
N LEU A 64 -9.90 -7.10 0.21
CA LEU A 64 -10.55 -5.92 0.78
C LEU A 64 -11.08 -6.17 2.20
N LEU A 65 -11.44 -7.41 2.52
CA LEU A 65 -11.82 -7.80 3.89
C LEU A 65 -10.66 -7.58 4.86
N PHE A 66 -9.44 -8.01 4.49
CA PHE A 66 -8.26 -7.79 5.31
C PHE A 66 -8.03 -6.28 5.52
N ALA A 67 -8.11 -5.47 4.47
CA ALA A 67 -8.02 -4.01 4.59
C ALA A 67 -9.11 -3.43 5.51
N SER A 68 -10.35 -3.94 5.45
CA SER A 68 -11.43 -3.55 6.37
C SER A 68 -11.15 -3.93 7.82
N VAL A 69 -10.56 -5.10 8.09
CA VAL A 69 -10.13 -5.48 9.44
C VAL A 69 -9.09 -4.50 9.98
N ILE A 70 -8.09 -4.13 9.16
CA ILE A 70 -7.09 -3.12 9.53
C ILE A 70 -7.75 -1.75 9.81
N ALA A 71 -8.76 -1.37 9.04
CA ALA A 71 -9.54 -0.15 9.28
C ALA A 71 -10.26 -0.18 10.64
N LEU A 72 -10.88 -1.30 11.00
CA LEU A 72 -11.54 -1.50 12.29
C LEU A 72 -10.55 -1.44 13.46
N LEU A 73 -9.35 -2.03 13.30
CA LEU A 73 -8.26 -1.86 14.27
C LEU A 73 -7.85 -0.39 14.40
N GLY A 74 -7.86 0.35 13.29
CA GLY A 74 -7.68 1.80 13.26
C GLY A 74 -8.68 2.57 14.10
N ILE A 75 -9.97 2.21 14.00
CA ILE A 75 -11.04 2.78 14.84
C ILE A 75 -10.72 2.51 16.31
N ALA A 76 -10.42 1.26 16.68
CA ALA A 76 -10.13 0.92 18.08
C ALA A 76 -8.89 1.64 18.63
N ALA A 77 -7.87 1.85 17.79
CA ALA A 77 -6.60 2.48 18.15
C ALA A 77 -6.56 4.01 17.93
N HIS A 78 -7.65 4.64 17.48
CA HIS A 78 -7.61 6.02 16.96
C HIS A 78 -6.97 7.04 17.93
N ARG A 79 -7.23 6.89 19.24
CA ARG A 79 -6.64 7.76 20.29
C ARG A 79 -5.13 7.61 20.41
N SER A 80 -4.61 6.39 20.35
CA SER A 80 -3.15 6.16 20.44
C SER A 80 -2.43 6.67 19.19
N LEU A 81 -3.12 6.60 18.04
CA LEU A 81 -2.70 7.13 16.73
C LEU A 81 -2.84 8.66 16.61
N ARG A 82 -3.41 9.34 17.61
CA ARG A 82 -3.66 10.80 17.60
C ARG A 82 -4.47 11.25 16.38
N ALA A 83 -5.56 10.56 16.12
CA ALA A 83 -6.50 10.83 15.03
C ALA A 83 -7.94 10.64 15.53
N ASP A 84 -8.91 11.22 14.83
CA ASP A 84 -10.31 10.80 14.99
C ASP A 84 -10.52 9.39 14.39
N ALA A 85 -11.59 8.73 14.80
CA ALA A 85 -11.87 7.34 14.42
C ALA A 85 -12.08 7.17 12.91
N VAL A 86 -12.74 8.13 12.26
CA VAL A 86 -13.03 8.07 10.82
C VAL A 86 -11.74 8.28 10.04
N GLN A 87 -10.94 9.27 10.41
CA GLN A 87 -9.63 9.50 9.79
C GLN A 87 -8.72 8.28 9.94
N ALA A 88 -8.60 7.72 11.13
CA ALA A 88 -7.78 6.53 11.36
C ALA A 88 -8.28 5.35 10.50
N SER A 89 -9.59 5.09 10.49
CA SER A 89 -10.20 4.03 9.68
C SER A 89 -9.94 4.21 8.20
N VAL A 90 -10.26 5.37 7.64
CA VAL A 90 -10.16 5.65 6.20
C VAL A 90 -8.69 5.64 5.76
N PHE A 91 -7.80 6.27 6.53
CA PHE A 91 -6.39 6.31 6.20
C PHE A 91 -5.77 4.92 6.19
N LEU A 92 -6.03 4.11 7.23
CA LEU A 92 -5.48 2.76 7.32
C LEU A 92 -6.11 1.80 6.30
N PHE A 93 -7.40 1.93 6.01
CA PHE A 93 -8.04 1.21 4.91
C PHE A 93 -7.37 1.53 3.58
N ALA A 94 -7.18 2.82 3.26
CA ALA A 94 -6.57 3.24 2.01
C ALA A 94 -5.13 2.74 1.89
N CYS A 95 -4.35 2.79 2.99
CA CYS A 95 -2.99 2.26 3.02
C CYS A 95 -2.96 0.75 2.79
N ALA A 96 -3.76 -0.03 3.52
CA ALA A 96 -3.81 -1.49 3.38
C ALA A 96 -4.35 -1.91 2.00
N ALA A 97 -5.41 -1.27 1.51
CA ALA A 97 -6.01 -1.56 0.20
C ALA A 97 -5.10 -1.16 -0.98
N SER A 98 -4.23 -0.16 -0.80
CA SER A 98 -3.26 0.22 -1.84
C SER A 98 -2.27 -0.91 -2.16
N HIS A 99 -2.00 -1.78 -1.19
CA HIS A 99 -1.09 -2.90 -1.33
C HIS A 99 -1.50 -3.88 -2.44
N PRO A 100 -2.66 -4.57 -2.34
CA PRO A 100 -3.08 -5.51 -3.37
C PRO A 100 -3.33 -4.83 -4.72
N LEU A 101 -3.67 -3.55 -4.75
CA LEU A 101 -3.82 -2.79 -5.99
C LEU A 101 -2.48 -2.61 -6.71
N LEU A 102 -1.42 -2.24 -5.99
CA LEU A 102 -0.07 -2.19 -6.57
C LEU A 102 0.41 -3.57 -7.00
N ASP A 103 0.10 -4.61 -6.23
CA ASP A 103 0.42 -6.00 -6.57
C ASP A 103 -0.28 -6.48 -7.85
N ALA A 104 -1.54 -6.08 -8.07
CA ALA A 104 -2.28 -6.36 -9.28
C ALA A 104 -1.63 -5.73 -10.53
N MET A 105 -0.88 -4.63 -10.36
CA MET A 105 -0.16 -3.92 -11.43
C MET A 105 1.24 -4.48 -11.71
N THR A 106 1.63 -5.59 -11.07
CA THR A 106 2.92 -6.23 -11.32
C THR A 106 2.90 -7.16 -12.53
N SER A 107 4.03 -7.26 -13.22
CA SER A 107 4.19 -8.06 -14.45
C SER A 107 4.40 -9.57 -14.21
N GLY A 108 4.27 -10.06 -12.98
CA GLY A 108 4.42 -11.47 -12.65
C GLY A 108 3.93 -11.86 -11.26
N GLY A 109 4.05 -13.17 -10.95
CA GLY A 109 3.44 -13.80 -9.78
C GLY A 109 2.01 -14.28 -10.06
N LEU A 110 1.22 -14.48 -9.00
CA LEU A 110 -0.22 -14.74 -9.09
C LEU A 110 -1.01 -13.43 -8.99
N GLY A 111 -2.25 -13.37 -9.49
CA GLY A 111 -3.11 -12.22 -9.19
C GLY A 111 -3.43 -12.11 -7.69
N VAL A 112 -4.10 -11.03 -7.29
CA VAL A 112 -4.50 -10.77 -5.90
C VAL A 112 -5.95 -11.21 -5.64
N ALA A 113 -6.18 -11.86 -4.50
CA ALA A 113 -7.51 -12.35 -4.10
C ALA A 113 -8.36 -11.24 -3.44
N LEU A 114 -8.65 -10.16 -4.18
CA LEU A 114 -9.38 -8.98 -3.66
C LEU A 114 -10.73 -9.32 -3.01
N GLY A 115 -11.44 -10.30 -3.59
CA GLY A 115 -12.79 -10.70 -3.17
C GLY A 115 -12.82 -11.85 -2.15
N TRP A 116 -11.69 -12.28 -1.61
CA TRP A 116 -11.67 -13.32 -0.59
C TRP A 116 -12.42 -12.86 0.68
N PRO A 117 -13.21 -13.73 1.36
CA PRO A 117 -13.40 -15.17 1.12
C PRO A 117 -14.52 -15.52 0.14
N TRP A 118 -15.28 -14.55 -0.36
CA TRP A 118 -16.42 -14.80 -1.26
C TRP A 118 -16.01 -15.27 -2.65
N SER A 119 -14.78 -14.95 -3.07
CA SER A 119 -14.20 -15.39 -4.33
C SER A 119 -12.73 -15.73 -4.17
N GLN A 120 -12.31 -16.83 -4.80
CA GLN A 120 -10.91 -17.23 -4.92
C GLN A 120 -10.24 -16.66 -6.17
N THR A 121 -10.95 -15.85 -6.96
CA THR A 121 -10.42 -15.26 -8.19
C THR A 121 -9.26 -14.33 -7.87
N ARG A 122 -8.15 -14.54 -8.56
CA ARG A 122 -6.92 -13.76 -8.44
C ARG A 122 -6.82 -12.77 -9.58
N TRP A 123 -6.98 -11.50 -9.26
CA TRP A 123 -7.07 -10.42 -10.24
C TRP A 123 -5.72 -9.82 -10.55
N PHE A 124 -5.53 -9.50 -11.82
CA PHE A 124 -4.49 -8.58 -12.29
C PHE A 124 -5.15 -7.32 -12.81
N ALA A 125 -4.44 -6.20 -12.71
CA ALA A 125 -4.81 -5.00 -13.44
C ALA A 125 -4.64 -5.25 -14.96
N PRO A 126 -5.45 -4.61 -15.82
CA PRO A 126 -5.32 -4.74 -17.27
C PRO A 126 -3.96 -4.21 -17.78
N TRP A 127 -3.37 -3.26 -17.05
CA TRP A 127 -2.05 -2.72 -17.32
C TRP A 127 -1.10 -3.01 -16.16
N ARG A 128 0.05 -3.62 -16.46
CA ARG A 128 1.00 -4.18 -15.47
C ARG A 128 2.42 -3.65 -15.65
N PRO A 129 2.67 -2.35 -15.45
CA PRO A 129 3.96 -1.75 -15.76
C PRO A 129 5.04 -2.04 -14.71
N ILE A 130 4.65 -2.43 -13.50
CA ILE A 130 5.56 -2.63 -12.38
C ILE A 130 6.24 -3.99 -12.54
N ARG A 131 7.57 -4.00 -12.59
CA ARG A 131 8.33 -5.25 -12.62
C ARG A 131 8.13 -6.00 -11.30
N VAL A 132 7.80 -7.29 -11.38
CA VAL A 132 7.70 -8.13 -10.19
C VAL A 132 9.06 -8.25 -9.50
N SER A 133 9.09 -8.02 -8.18
CA SER A 133 10.29 -8.23 -7.38
C SER A 133 10.56 -9.73 -7.20
N PRO A 134 11.82 -10.20 -7.32
CA PRO A 134 12.16 -11.57 -6.95
C PRO A 134 12.00 -11.78 -5.44
N PHE A 135 11.60 -12.99 -5.04
CA PHE A 135 11.79 -13.42 -3.65
C PHE A 135 13.29 -13.38 -3.29
N ALA A 136 13.62 -13.23 -2.00
CA ALA A 136 14.93 -12.87 -1.44
C ALA A 136 16.20 -13.32 -2.20
N THR A 137 16.20 -14.52 -2.81
CA THR A 137 17.23 -15.03 -3.72
C THR A 137 17.22 -14.30 -5.08
N GLY A 138 17.75 -13.08 -5.12
CA GLY A 138 17.91 -12.33 -6.38
C GLY A 138 17.75 -10.82 -6.26
N PHE A 139 17.52 -10.29 -5.05
CA PHE A 139 17.35 -8.86 -4.83
C PHE A 139 18.67 -8.07 -4.97
N PHE A 140 19.82 -8.64 -4.63
CA PHE A 140 21.12 -7.96 -4.71
C PHE A 140 21.86 -8.20 -6.04
N ASN A 141 21.14 -8.20 -7.16
CA ASN A 141 21.73 -8.34 -8.50
C ASN A 141 21.06 -7.37 -9.50
N ALA A 142 21.45 -7.44 -10.78
CA ALA A 142 20.90 -6.60 -11.84
C ALA A 142 19.35 -6.66 -11.95
N ARG A 143 18.73 -7.80 -11.61
CA ARG A 143 17.26 -7.93 -11.57
C ARG A 143 16.66 -7.10 -10.45
N GLY A 144 17.25 -7.10 -9.25
CA GLY A 144 16.83 -6.23 -8.17
C GLY A 144 16.93 -4.75 -8.51
N LEU A 145 18.05 -4.31 -9.11
CA LEU A 145 18.18 -2.92 -9.57
C LEU A 145 17.12 -2.55 -10.62
N SER A 146 16.86 -3.43 -11.60
CA SER A 146 15.81 -3.19 -12.60
C SER A 146 14.40 -3.14 -12.00
N THR A 147 14.18 -3.81 -10.87
CA THR A 147 12.93 -3.78 -10.11
C THR A 147 12.79 -2.42 -9.42
N LEU A 148 13.83 -1.98 -8.70
CA LEU A 148 13.85 -0.67 -8.04
C LEU A 148 13.67 0.49 -9.04
N LEU A 149 14.31 0.42 -10.21
CA LEU A 149 14.11 1.42 -11.27
C LEU A 149 12.69 1.40 -11.85
N SER A 150 12.08 0.22 -11.97
CA SER A 150 10.69 0.07 -12.40
C SER A 150 9.73 0.70 -11.38
N GLU A 151 9.94 0.43 -10.09
CA GLU A 151 9.16 1.00 -8.99
C GLU A 151 9.34 2.51 -8.89
N LEU A 152 10.58 2.99 -9.04
CA LEU A 152 10.87 4.43 -9.09
C LEU A 152 10.07 5.11 -10.20
N ARG A 153 10.06 4.51 -11.40
CA ARG A 153 9.37 5.05 -12.58
C ARG A 153 7.84 5.00 -12.46
N TRP A 154 7.28 3.90 -11.96
CA TRP A 154 5.84 3.63 -12.07
C TRP A 154 5.05 3.83 -10.78
N VAL A 155 5.73 3.97 -9.63
CA VAL A 155 5.08 4.21 -8.33
C VAL A 155 5.56 5.52 -7.75
N TRP A 156 6.86 5.64 -7.46
CA TRP A 156 7.39 6.81 -6.74
C TRP A 156 7.31 8.10 -7.53
N LEU A 157 7.73 8.09 -8.81
CA LEU A 157 7.69 9.29 -9.65
C LEU A 157 6.26 9.81 -9.85
N PRO A 158 5.25 9.01 -10.26
CA PRO A 158 3.88 9.49 -10.39
C PRO A 158 3.30 10.04 -9.07
N LEU A 159 3.54 9.36 -7.94
CA LEU A 159 3.10 9.85 -6.64
C LEU A 159 3.79 11.17 -6.26
N THR A 160 5.08 11.30 -6.53
CA THR A 160 5.83 12.54 -6.26
C THR A 160 5.29 13.70 -7.10
N VAL A 161 5.08 13.47 -8.40
CA VAL A 161 4.49 14.48 -9.32
C VAL A 161 3.08 14.87 -8.85
N ALA A 162 2.25 13.90 -8.47
CA ALA A 162 0.90 14.17 -7.96
C ALA A 162 0.92 15.02 -6.68
N VAL A 163 1.79 14.68 -5.72
CA VAL A 163 1.95 15.44 -4.47
C VAL A 163 2.42 16.87 -4.74
N LEU A 164 3.42 17.05 -5.60
CA LEU A 164 3.93 18.38 -5.95
C LEU A 164 2.87 19.21 -6.68
N GLY A 165 2.17 18.62 -7.65
CA GLY A 165 1.07 19.28 -8.37
C GLY A 165 -0.04 19.72 -7.43
N TRP A 166 -0.45 18.83 -6.50
CA TRP A 166 -1.45 19.14 -5.48
C TRP A 166 -1.03 20.31 -4.58
N LYS A 167 0.24 20.33 -4.12
CA LYS A 167 0.77 21.43 -3.30
C LYS A 167 0.82 22.76 -4.06
N CYS A 168 1.11 22.74 -5.36
CA CYS A 168 1.05 23.94 -6.19
C CYS A 168 -0.38 24.49 -6.28
N ILE A 169 -1.39 23.63 -6.45
CA ILE A 169 -2.80 24.04 -6.49
C ILE A 169 -3.24 24.63 -5.14
N GLN A 170 -2.88 23.99 -4.02
CA GLN A 170 -3.23 24.50 -2.69
C GLN A 170 -2.62 25.88 -2.40
N ARG A 171 -1.42 26.16 -2.90
CA ARG A 171 -0.76 27.47 -2.74
C ARG A 171 -1.37 28.56 -3.63
N ALA A 172 -1.95 28.19 -4.77
CA ALA A 172 -2.55 29.12 -5.72
C ALA A 172 -4.00 29.49 -5.36
N ALA A 173 -4.68 28.69 -4.53
CA ALA A 173 -5.97 29.07 -3.97
C ALA A 173 -5.79 30.32 -3.09
N PRO A 174 -6.54 31.41 -3.31
CA PRO A 174 -6.48 32.59 -2.45
C PRO A 174 -6.68 32.17 -1.00
N GLN A 175 -5.77 32.60 -0.12
CA GLN A 175 -6.02 32.60 1.32
C GLN A 175 -7.04 33.72 1.61
N ASP A 176 -8.29 33.53 1.16
CA ASP A 176 -9.35 34.49 1.43
C ASP A 176 -9.75 34.41 2.91
N ARG A 177 -9.33 35.47 3.63
CA ARG A 177 -9.92 36.05 4.84
C ARG A 177 -10.04 35.16 6.08
N MET A 178 -9.08 35.32 6.99
CA MET A 178 -9.40 35.57 8.40
C MET A 178 -8.39 36.59 8.97
N SER A 179 -8.80 37.87 8.91
CA SER A 179 -8.37 38.93 9.84
C SER A 179 -8.77 38.58 11.27
#